data_AF-W2ZB83-F1
#
_entry.id   AF-W2ZB83-F1
#
_cell.length_a   1.000
_cell.length_b   1.000
_cell.length_c   1.000
_cell.angle_alpha   90.00
_cell.angle_beta   90.00
_cell.angle_gamma   90.00
#
_symmetry.space_group_name_H-M   'P 1'
#
loop_
_entity.id
_entity.type
_entity.pdbx_description
1 polymer ?
#
loop_
_entity_poly.entity_id
_entity_poly.type
_entity_poly.pdbx_seq_one_letter_code
_entity_poly.pdbx_strand_id
1 'polypeptide(L)'
;MQAQLKPFVRGELVESIKHMLFGFGDEAEPLDETAELMEDLVVEYVHAMTKKAMELATIKGKLDTECFIFLIRKDPERYDRIAELLRANDEFRAALNSGFDPSDEKMY
;
A
#
# COMPACT_ATOMS: atom_id res chain seq x y z
N MET A 1 22.45 13.12 -1.77
CA MET A 1 22.84 11.72 -1.98
C MET A 1 21.55 10.98 -2.31
N GLN A 2 21.36 10.51 -3.55
CA GLN A 2 20.17 9.69 -3.85
C GLN A 2 20.30 8.40 -3.03
N ALA A 3 19.33 8.12 -2.16
CA ALA A 3 19.30 6.87 -1.42
C ALA A 3 19.25 5.73 -2.46
N GLN A 4 20.24 4.85 -2.44
CA GLN A 4 20.25 3.69 -3.32
C GLN A 4 19.15 2.75 -2.82
N LEU A 5 18.03 2.70 -3.55
CA LEU A 5 16.92 1.82 -3.21
C LEU A 5 17.40 0.37 -3.33
N LYS A 6 17.21 -0.41 -2.25
CA LYS A 6 17.45 -1.86 -2.27
C LYS A 6 16.55 -2.47 -3.35
N PRO A 7 17.08 -3.31 -4.26
CA PRO A 7 16.24 -4.03 -5.21
C PRO A 7 15.31 -4.99 -4.48
N PHE A 8 14.11 -5.17 -5.03
CA PHE A 8 13.17 -6.19 -4.58
C PHE A 8 13.80 -7.59 -4.66
N VAL A 9 13.61 -8.40 -3.63
CA VAL A 9 14.10 -9.79 -3.58
C VAL A 9 12.88 -10.71 -3.49
N ARG A 10 12.70 -11.60 -4.47
CA ARG A 10 11.63 -12.60 -4.46
C ARG A 10 11.66 -13.40 -3.16
N GLY A 11 10.51 -13.58 -2.53
CA GLY A 11 10.31 -14.18 -1.22
C GLY A 11 10.13 -13.17 -0.09
N GLU A 12 10.47 -11.89 -0.27
CA GLU A 12 10.44 -10.91 0.83
C GLU A 12 9.04 -10.49 1.26
N LEU A 13 7.99 -10.78 0.47
CA LEU A 13 6.60 -10.47 0.82
C LEU A 13 5.80 -11.71 1.25
N VAL A 14 6.31 -12.93 1.02
CA VAL A 14 5.59 -14.20 1.28
C VAL A 14 4.93 -14.22 2.65
N GLU A 15 5.66 -13.90 3.72
CA GLU A 15 5.10 -13.92 5.08
C GLU A 15 4.01 -12.86 5.28
N SER A 16 4.16 -11.67 4.69
CA SER A 16 3.09 -10.65 4.75
C SER A 16 1.87 -11.09 3.92
N ILE A 17 2.10 -11.76 2.80
CA ILE A 17 1.05 -12.29 1.93
C ILE A 17 0.26 -13.38 2.62
N LYS A 18 0.89 -14.32 3.33
CA LYS A 18 0.17 -15.34 4.12
C LYS A 18 -0.80 -14.72 5.12
N HIS A 19 -0.37 -13.70 5.86
CA HIS A 19 -1.25 -12.97 6.78
C HIS A 19 -2.42 -12.29 6.05
N MET A 20 -2.17 -11.72 4.86
CA MET A 20 -3.24 -11.14 4.04
C MET A 20 -4.21 -12.22 3.54
N LEU A 21 -3.71 -13.35 3.03
CA LEU A 21 -4.55 -14.46 2.56
C LEU A 21 -5.51 -14.92 3.65
N PHE A 22 -5.00 -15.16 4.88
CA PHE A 22 -5.85 -15.48 6.03
C PHE A 22 -6.86 -14.37 6.32
N GLY A 23 -6.44 -13.10 6.30
CA GLY A 23 -7.33 -11.94 6.46
C GLY A 23 -8.43 -11.82 5.39
N PHE A 24 -8.22 -12.39 4.21
CA PHE A 24 -9.19 -12.49 3.12
C PHE A 24 -10.01 -13.79 3.14
N GLY A 25 -9.85 -14.63 4.16
CA GLY A 25 -10.65 -15.83 4.40
C GLY A 25 -10.02 -17.15 3.94
N ASP A 26 -8.72 -17.15 3.63
CA ASP A 26 -7.96 -18.38 3.41
C ASP A 26 -7.68 -19.11 4.75
N GLU A 27 -6.99 -20.25 4.69
CA GLU A 27 -6.55 -20.98 5.88
C GLU A 27 -5.48 -20.23 6.69
N ALA A 28 -5.32 -20.60 7.97
CA ALA A 28 -4.39 -19.92 8.88
C ALA A 28 -2.91 -20.13 8.49
N GLU A 29 -2.60 -21.26 7.84
CA GLU A 29 -1.30 -21.57 7.29
C GLU A 29 -1.43 -21.90 5.80
N PRO A 30 -1.55 -20.89 4.91
CA PRO A 30 -1.65 -21.12 3.47
C PRO A 30 -0.37 -21.78 2.94
N LEU A 31 -0.52 -22.60 1.89
CA LEU A 31 0.60 -23.21 1.19
C LEU A 31 1.64 -22.17 0.74
N ASP A 32 2.92 -22.49 0.93
CA ASP A 32 4.04 -21.63 0.53
C ASP A 32 3.99 -21.32 -0.97
N GLU A 33 3.66 -22.31 -1.81
CA GLU A 33 3.55 -22.16 -3.25
C GLU A 33 2.44 -21.19 -3.65
N THR A 34 1.33 -21.17 -2.89
CA THR A 34 0.23 -20.21 -3.10
C THR A 34 0.70 -18.79 -2.77
N ALA A 35 1.39 -18.61 -1.64
CA ALA A 35 1.89 -17.30 -1.23
C ALA A 35 2.99 -16.78 -2.16
N GLU A 36 3.90 -17.64 -2.63
CA GLU A 36 4.92 -17.30 -3.62
C GLU A 36 4.30 -16.90 -4.97
N LEU A 37 3.31 -17.64 -5.45
CA LEU A 37 2.61 -17.29 -6.68
C LEU A 37 1.87 -15.95 -6.52
N MET A 38 1.22 -15.74 -5.38
CA MET A 38 0.54 -14.49 -5.08
C MET A 38 1.52 -13.32 -5.03
N GLU A 39 2.75 -13.52 -4.52
CA GLU A 39 3.81 -12.51 -4.57
C GLU A 39 4.12 -12.11 -6.01
N ASP A 40 4.35 -13.09 -6.89
CA ASP A 40 4.65 -12.84 -8.30
C ASP A 40 3.52 -12.03 -8.97
N LEU A 41 2.26 -12.39 -8.70
CA LEU A 41 1.08 -11.67 -9.21
C LEU A 41 0.99 -10.23 -8.68
N VAL A 42 1.25 -10.02 -7.39
CA VAL A 42 1.23 -8.69 -6.76
C VAL A 42 2.33 -7.80 -7.35
N VAL A 43 3.54 -8.33 -7.51
CA VAL A 43 4.67 -7.59 -8.10
C VAL A 43 4.35 -7.19 -9.53
N GLU A 44 3.82 -8.11 -10.35
CA GLU A 44 3.40 -7.80 -11.72
C GLU A 44 2.31 -6.72 -11.74
N TYR A 45 1.30 -6.84 -10.87
CA TYR A 45 0.22 -5.86 -10.76
C TYR A 45 0.72 -4.46 -10.41
N VAL A 46 1.61 -4.36 -9.42
CA VAL A 46 2.21 -3.08 -9.00
C VAL A 46 3.02 -2.46 -10.13
N HIS A 47 3.83 -3.25 -10.85
CA HIS A 47 4.55 -2.77 -12.03
C HIS A 47 3.61 -2.25 -13.12
N ALA A 48 2.57 -3.02 -13.46
CA ALA A 48 1.62 -2.64 -14.50
C ALA A 48 0.83 -1.37 -14.13
N MET A 49 0.39 -1.25 -12.88
CA MET A 49 -0.30 -0.06 -12.39
C MET A 49 0.61 1.16 -12.38
N THR A 50 1.85 1.00 -11.89
CA THR A 50 2.83 2.09 -11.81
C THR A 50 3.18 2.62 -13.19
N LYS A 51 3.34 1.73 -14.19
CA LYS A 51 3.57 2.12 -15.58
C LYS A 51 2.45 3.02 -16.11
N LYS A 52 1.19 2.63 -15.90
CA LYS A 52 0.02 3.45 -16.29
C LYS A 52 -0.02 4.77 -15.54
N ALA A 53 0.33 4.79 -14.25
CA ALA A 53 0.36 6.00 -13.45
C ALA A 53 1.47 6.96 -13.93
N MET A 54 2.62 6.42 -14.34
CA MET A 54 3.69 7.20 -14.96
C MET A 54 3.29 7.83 -16.29
N GLU A 55 2.54 7.11 -17.14
CA GLU A 55 2.00 7.66 -18.39
C GLU A 55 1.12 8.88 -18.10
N LEU A 56 0.24 8.80 -17.10
CA LEU A 56 -0.58 9.94 -16.64
C LEU A 56 0.28 11.07 -16.07
N ALA A 57 1.33 10.74 -15.32
CA ALA A 57 2.26 11.69 -14.74
C ALA A 57 3.00 12.51 -15.82
N THR A 58 3.24 11.95 -17.02
CA THR A 58 3.85 12.72 -18.13
C THR A 58 2.96 13.87 -18.59
N ILE A 59 1.64 13.68 -18.57
CA ILE A 59 0.64 14.71 -18.95
C ILE A 59 0.45 15.70 -17.80
N LYS A 60 0.37 15.18 -16.56
CA LYS A 60 0.16 15.98 -15.36
C LYS A 60 1.39 16.80 -14.95
N GLY A 61 2.59 16.35 -15.31
CA GLY A 61 3.87 16.95 -14.95
C GLY A 61 4.46 16.44 -13.62
N LYS A 62 3.77 15.56 -12.88
CA LYS A 62 4.30 14.89 -11.67
C LYS A 62 3.62 13.55 -11.41
N LEU A 63 4.34 12.63 -10.79
CA LEU A 63 3.80 11.38 -10.26
C LEU A 63 3.40 11.57 -8.80
N ASP A 64 2.12 11.46 -8.50
CA ASP A 64 1.58 11.51 -7.14
C ASP A 64 0.34 10.59 -7.02
N THR A 65 -0.31 10.61 -5.85
CA THR A 65 -1.45 9.75 -5.51
C THR A 65 -2.63 9.91 -6.46
N GLU A 66 -2.89 11.11 -6.99
CA GLU A 66 -4.00 11.34 -7.90
C GLU A 66 -3.85 10.56 -9.21
N CYS A 67 -2.62 10.32 -9.68
CA CYS A 67 -2.39 9.47 -10.86
C CYS A 67 -2.92 8.05 -10.64
N PHE A 68 -2.73 7.50 -9.45
CA PHE A 68 -3.24 6.17 -9.09
C PHE A 68 -4.75 6.17 -8.86
N ILE A 69 -5.27 7.17 -8.15
CA ILE A 69 -6.72 7.33 -7.91
C ILE A 69 -7.47 7.42 -9.25
N PHE A 70 -6.91 8.15 -10.22
CA PHE A 70 -7.50 8.24 -11.56
C PHE A 70 -7.61 6.87 -12.24
N LEU A 71 -6.63 5.97 -12.09
CA LEU A 71 -6.71 4.62 -12.65
C LEU A 71 -7.84 3.79 -12.03
N ILE A 72 -8.11 4.00 -10.74
CA ILE A 72 -9.06 3.21 -9.94
C ILE A 72 -10.49 3.79 -9.99
N ARG A 73 -10.69 5.03 -10.45
CA ARG A 73 -11.95 5.80 -10.45
C ARG A 73 -13.24 5.10 -10.95
N LYS A 74 -13.12 3.98 -11.65
CA LYS A 74 -14.27 3.20 -12.16
C LYS A 74 -14.75 2.13 -11.17
N ASP A 75 -13.99 1.89 -10.11
CA ASP A 75 -14.32 0.97 -9.02
C ASP A 75 -14.74 1.82 -7.82
N PRO A 76 -16.05 1.99 -7.58
CA PRO A 76 -16.54 2.89 -6.53
C PRO A 76 -16.13 2.41 -5.13
N GLU A 77 -16.15 1.10 -4.87
CA GLU A 77 -15.78 0.55 -3.57
C GLU A 77 -14.31 0.81 -3.23
N ARG A 78 -13.41 0.58 -4.19
CA ARG A 78 -11.98 0.89 -4.00
C ARG A 78 -11.73 2.39 -3.94
N TYR A 79 -12.44 3.19 -4.72
CA TYR A 79 -12.31 4.65 -4.71
C TYR A 79 -12.65 5.22 -3.33
N ASP A 80 -13.80 4.84 -2.78
CA ASP A 80 -14.24 5.29 -1.45
C ASP A 80 -13.27 4.82 -0.36
N ARG A 81 -12.82 3.57 -0.45
CA ARG A 81 -11.84 3.03 0.50
C ARG A 81 -10.51 3.78 0.51
N ILE A 82 -10.02 4.19 -0.66
CA ILE A 82 -8.79 5.00 -0.76
C ILE A 82 -8.98 6.36 -0.09
N ALA A 83 -10.14 7.00 -0.29
CA ALA A 83 -10.43 8.29 0.32
C ALA A 83 -10.43 8.19 1.86
N GLU A 84 -11.04 7.13 2.42
CA GLU A 84 -11.01 6.86 3.86
C GLU A 84 -9.59 6.65 4.39
N LEU A 85 -8.79 5.82 3.71
CA LEU A 85 -7.44 5.49 4.15
C LEU A 85 -6.50 6.71 4.13
N LEU A 86 -6.61 7.56 3.10
CA LEU A 86 -5.85 8.80 3.02
C LEU A 86 -6.21 9.75 4.15
N ARG A 87 -7.51 9.91 4.43
CA ARG A 87 -7.99 10.73 5.55
C ARG A 87 -7.47 10.21 6.89
N ALA A 88 -7.60 8.91 7.15
CA ALA A 88 -7.12 8.30 8.39
C ALA A 88 -5.60 8.45 8.56
N ASN A 89 -4.84 8.33 7.47
CA ASN A 89 -3.40 8.54 7.49
C ASN A 89 -3.01 10.00 7.77
N ASP A 90 -3.78 10.97 7.26
CA ASP A 90 -3.55 12.39 7.55
C ASP A 90 -3.86 12.72 9.01
N GLU A 91 -4.95 12.18 9.56
CA GLU A 91 -5.30 12.28 10.99
C GLU A 91 -4.20 11.65 11.87
N PHE A 92 -3.71 10.46 11.52
CA PHE A 92 -2.62 9.79 12.21
C PHE A 92 -1.32 10.61 12.20
N ARG A 93 -0.94 11.15 11.05
CA ARG A 93 0.24 12.03 10.93
C ARG A 93 0.10 13.31 11.74
N ALA A 94 -1.09 13.90 11.77
CA ALA A 94 -1.35 15.08 12.59
C ALA A 94 -1.16 14.79 14.09
N ALA A 95 -1.64 13.64 14.57
CA ALA A 95 -1.45 13.21 15.96
C ALA A 95 0.03 12.96 16.30
N LEU A 96 0.80 12.32 15.42
CA LEU A 96 2.24 12.14 15.62
C LEU A 96 2.99 13.49 15.66
N ASN A 97 2.57 14.44 14.84
CA ASN A 97 3.21 15.76 14.75
C ASN A 97 2.74 16.75 15.84
N SER A 98 1.65 16.47 16.56
CA SER A 98 1.17 17.32 17.65
C SER A 98 1.97 17.17 18.94
N GLY A 99 2.99 16.30 18.96
CA GLY A 99 3.76 15.98 20.17
C GLY A 99 2.95 15.14 21.17
N PHE A 100 1.91 14.44 20.71
CA PHE A 100 1.15 13.52 21.54
C PHE A 100 2.00 12.26 21.78
N ASP A 101 2.44 12.07 23.03
CA ASP A 101 3.04 10.82 23.48
C ASP A 101 1.96 9.97 24.16
N PRO A 102 1.56 8.82 23.59
CA PRO A 102 0.60 7.91 24.23
C PRO A 102 1.08 7.36 25.59
N SER A 103 2.38 7.49 25.89
CA SER A 103 3.00 7.10 27.16
C SER A 103 3.09 8.24 28.18
N ASP A 104 2.63 9.46 27.86
CA ASP A 104 2.48 10.53 28.85
C ASP A 104 1.40 10.13 29.87
N GLU A 105 1.84 9.48 30.96
CA GLU A 105 1.06 9.02 32.13
C GLU A 105 0.24 10.12 32.84
N LYS A 106 0.29 11.38 32.38
CA LYS A 106 -0.34 12.54 33.03
C LYS A 106 -1.79 12.82 32.62
N MET A 107 -2.52 11.82 32.12
CA MET A 107 -3.93 11.98 31.73
C MET A 107 -4.95 11.42 32.74
N TYR A 108 -4.55 11.18 33.99
CA TYR A 108 -5.48 10.95 35.10
C TYR A 108 -5.14 11.84 36.30
#